data_AF-A0A061P2N5-F1
#
_entry.id   AF-A0A061P2N5-F1
#
_cell.length_a   1.000
_cell.length_b   1.000
_cell.length_c   1.000
_cell.angle_alpha   90.00
_cell.angle_beta   90.00
_cell.angle_gamma   90.00
#
_symmetry.space_group_name_H-M   'P 1'
#
loop_
_entity.id
_entity.type
_entity.pdbx_description
1 polymer ?
#
loop_
_entity_poly.entity_id
_entity_poly.type
_entity_poly.pdbx_seq_one_letter_code
_entity_poly.pdbx_strand_id
1 'polypeptide(L)'
;MLTNRDYTSMIQFMTTLDWRSEHLEQLIQKGLSERFGLHNSMCWRTDQEQNMYDLKFYNTAKPFNQAYQSFYMSKDLMHPKNYG
;
A
#
# COMPACT_ATOMS: atom_id res chain seq x y z
N MET A 1 10.48 17.47 -7.68
CA MET A 1 10.66 17.11 -9.10
C MET A 1 11.42 15.79 -9.12
N LEU A 2 10.90 14.74 -9.77
CA LEU A 2 11.56 13.43 -9.81
C LEU A 2 12.84 13.52 -10.64
N THR A 3 13.93 12.94 -10.14
CA THR A 3 15.22 12.88 -10.84
C THR A 3 15.25 11.73 -11.85
N ASN A 4 16.20 11.76 -12.79
CA ASN A 4 16.44 10.61 -13.70
C ASN A 4 16.73 9.30 -12.93
N ARG A 5 17.34 9.41 -11.74
CA ARG A 5 17.59 8.28 -10.84
C ARG A 5 16.30 7.71 -10.27
N ASP A 6 15.34 8.57 -9.90
CA ASP A 6 14.03 8.16 -9.40
C ASP A 6 13.24 7.45 -10.50
N TYR A 7 13.23 7.99 -11.72
CA TYR A 7 12.62 7.35 -12.88
C TYR A 7 13.24 5.98 -13.17
N THR A 8 14.57 5.88 -13.18
CA THR A 8 15.26 4.60 -13.39
C THR A 8 14.88 3.59 -12.31
N SER A 9 14.77 4.04 -11.06
CA SER A 9 14.38 3.20 -9.92
C SER A 9 12.93 2.73 -10.02
N MET A 10 12.02 3.57 -10.52
CA MET A 10 10.64 3.20 -10.82
C MET A 10 10.55 2.15 -11.92
N ILE A 11 11.26 2.34 -13.04
CA ILE A 11 11.28 1.35 -14.14
C ILE A 11 11.81 0.01 -13.64
N GLN A 12 12.94 0.01 -12.92
CA GLN A 12 13.51 -1.22 -12.36
C GLN A 12 12.56 -1.91 -11.37
N PHE A 13 11.85 -1.16 -10.53
CA PHE A 13 10.85 -1.71 -9.64
C PHE A 13 9.74 -2.41 -10.43
N MET A 14 9.17 -1.76 -11.44
CA MET A 14 8.09 -2.34 -12.24
C MET A 14 8.52 -3.57 -13.05
N THR A 15 9.76 -3.62 -13.56
CA THR A 15 10.24 -4.75 -14.37
C THR A 15 10.73 -5.94 -13.55
N THR A 16 11.02 -5.75 -12.26
CA THR A 16 11.52 -6.83 -11.37
C THR A 16 10.43 -7.46 -10.51
N LEU A 17 9.23 -6.86 -10.47
CA LEU A 17 8.08 -7.43 -9.79
C LEU A 17 7.51 -8.62 -10.57
N ASP A 18 7.41 -9.77 -9.91
CA ASP A 18 6.62 -10.89 -10.41
C ASP A 18 5.13 -10.63 -10.13
N TRP A 19 4.45 -10.09 -11.13
CA TRP A 19 3.02 -9.78 -11.09
C TRP A 19 2.12 -11.02 -10.94
N ARG A 20 2.66 -12.23 -11.12
CA ARG A 20 1.93 -13.50 -10.93
C ARG A 20 2.05 -14.05 -9.52
N SER A 21 2.86 -13.42 -8.67
CA SER A 21 3.05 -13.87 -7.29
C SER A 21 1.75 -13.77 -6.50
N GLU A 22 1.43 -14.81 -5.73
CA GLU A 22 0.35 -14.80 -4.73
C GLU A 22 0.61 -13.83 -3.56
N HIS A 23 1.83 -13.27 -3.48
CA HIS A 23 2.27 -12.32 -2.47
C HIS A 23 2.68 -10.97 -3.08
N LEU A 24 2.11 -10.63 -4.24
CA LEU A 24 2.44 -9.41 -4.98
C LEU A 24 2.37 -8.15 -4.10
N GLU A 25 1.37 -8.01 -3.23
CA GLU A 25 1.24 -6.86 -2.34
C GLU A 25 2.44 -6.73 -1.39
N GLN A 26 2.95 -7.84 -0.86
CA GLN A 26 4.13 -7.83 0.01
C GLN A 26 5.40 -7.47 -0.76
N LEU A 27 5.55 -7.98 -1.99
CA LEU A 27 6.67 -7.65 -2.86
C LEU A 27 6.66 -6.15 -3.24
N ILE A 28 5.50 -5.60 -3.57
CA ILE A 28 5.31 -4.18 -3.86
C ILE A 28 5.70 -3.35 -2.63
N GLN A 29 5.09 -3.62 -1.48
CA GLN A 29 5.33 -2.85 -0.25
C GLN A 29 6.81 -2.88 0.17
N LYS A 30 7.43 -4.07 0.14
CA LYS A 30 8.86 -4.24 0.43
C LYS A 30 9.73 -3.47 -0.57
N GLY A 31 9.49 -3.61 -1.87
CA GLY A 31 10.29 -2.95 -2.89
C GLY A 31 10.16 -1.43 -2.87
N LEU A 32 8.97 -0.90 -2.56
CA LEU A 32 8.77 0.54 -2.34
C LEU A 32 9.51 1.04 -1.10
N SER A 33 9.47 0.28 0.00
CA SER A 33 10.22 0.58 1.22
C SER A 33 11.73 0.63 0.96
N GLU A 34 12.29 -0.40 0.32
CA GLU A 34 13.73 -0.50 0.05
C GLU A 34 14.25 0.59 -0.91
N ARG A 35 13.46 0.96 -1.92
CA ARG A 35 13.90 1.90 -2.98
C ARG A 35 13.63 3.36 -2.66
N PHE A 36 12.52 3.66 -1.99
CA PHE A 36 12.06 5.02 -1.75
C PHE A 36 11.99 5.40 -0.27
N GLY A 37 12.37 4.49 0.65
CA GLY A 37 12.38 4.75 2.09
C GLY A 37 10.98 4.88 2.69
N LEU A 38 9.96 4.27 2.08
CA LEU A 38 8.60 4.27 2.64
C LEU A 38 8.54 3.35 3.85
N HIS A 39 8.55 3.94 5.05
CA HIS A 39 8.67 3.18 6.29
C HIS A 39 7.41 2.42 6.69
N ASN A 40 6.21 2.88 6.31
CA ASN A 40 4.95 2.23 6.65
C ASN A 40 4.04 2.27 5.44
N SER A 41 3.35 1.17 5.15
CA SER A 41 2.39 1.14 4.05
C SER A 41 1.24 0.20 4.34
N MET A 42 0.12 0.46 3.68
CA MET A 42 -1.05 -0.39 3.69
C MET A 42 -1.57 -0.54 2.26
N CYS A 43 -1.76 -1.77 1.81
CA CYS A 43 -2.52 -2.08 0.61
C CYS A 43 -3.90 -2.57 1.03
N TRP A 44 -4.90 -2.21 0.25
CA TRP A 44 -6.28 -2.60 0.46
C TRP A 44 -6.98 -2.67 -0.89
N ARG A 45 -8.10 -3.38 -0.94
CA ARG A 45 -8.96 -3.48 -2.11
C ARG A 45 -10.29 -2.78 -1.81
N THR A 46 -10.95 -2.34 -2.86
CA THR A 46 -12.31 -1.77 -2.77
C THR A 46 -13.28 -2.64 -3.56
N ASP A 47 -14.49 -2.81 -3.05
CA ASP A 47 -15.58 -3.44 -3.79
C ASP A 47 -16.38 -2.40 -4.57
N GLN A 48 -17.45 -2.84 -5.24
CA GLN A 48 -18.34 -1.97 -6.01
C GLN A 48 -19.14 -1.00 -5.12
N GLU A 49 -19.30 -1.31 -3.84
CA GLU A 49 -19.96 -0.47 -2.84
C GLU A 49 -18.97 0.46 -2.12
N GLN A 50 -17.73 0.56 -2.62
CA GLN A 50 -16.68 1.40 -2.07
C GLN A 50 -16.25 1.00 -0.65
N ASN A 51 -16.52 -0.23 -0.22
CA ASN A 51 -16.02 -0.76 1.05
C ASN A 51 -14.54 -1.17 0.88
N MET A 52 -13.71 -0.75 1.83
CA MET A 52 -12.33 -1.22 1.93
C MET A 52 -12.30 -2.64 2.54
N TYR A 53 -11.52 -3.54 1.93
CA TYR A 53 -11.30 -4.90 2.43
C TYR A 53 -9.87 -5.39 2.13
N ASP A 54 -9.53 -6.56 2.68
CA ASP A 54 -8.22 -7.22 2.55
C ASP A 54 -7.02 -6.32 2.90
N LEU A 55 -7.08 -5.67 4.07
CA LEU A 55 -6.04 -4.74 4.52
C LEU A 55 -4.73 -5.49 4.79
N LYS A 56 -3.71 -5.24 3.97
CA LYS A 56 -2.35 -5.75 4.09
C LYS A 56 -1.42 -4.65 4.60
N PHE A 57 -1.04 -4.75 5.87
CA PHE A 57 -0.14 -3.80 6.51
C PHE A 57 1.33 -4.24 6.39
N TYR A 58 2.23 -3.27 6.19
CA TYR A 58 3.67 -3.49 6.15
C TYR A 58 4.41 -2.52 7.06
N ASN A 59 5.30 -3.11 7.87
CA ASN A 59 6.17 -2.45 8.84
C ASN A 59 5.44 -1.59 9.89
N THR A 60 4.13 -1.79 10.07
CA THR A 60 3.34 -1.15 11.12
C THR A 60 3.17 -2.05 12.34
N ALA A 61 2.99 -1.44 13.52
CA ALA A 61 2.78 -2.16 14.76
C ALA A 61 1.38 -2.82 14.80
N LYS A 62 1.29 -4.05 15.32
CA LYS A 62 -0.01 -4.76 15.47
C LYS A 62 -1.10 -3.95 16.20
N PRO A 63 -0.81 -3.24 17.30
CA PRO A 63 -1.83 -2.41 17.98
C PRO A 63 -2.38 -1.31 17.07
N PHE A 64 -1.54 -0.72 16.22
CA PHE A 64 -1.98 0.29 15.25
C PHE A 64 -2.92 -0.34 14.21
N ASN A 65 -2.58 -1.51 13.68
CA ASN A 65 -3.41 -2.21 12.67
C ASN A 65 -4.82 -2.51 13.23
N GLN A 66 -4.89 -2.95 14.48
CA GLN A 66 -6.16 -3.22 15.17
C GLN A 66 -6.96 -1.94 15.42
N ALA A 67 -6.31 -0.87 15.89
CA ALA A 67 -6.96 0.42 16.09
C ALA A 67 -7.47 1.02 14.77
N TYR A 68 -6.72 0.85 13.68
CA TYR A 68 -7.13 1.29 12.37
C TYR A 68 -8.42 0.59 11.93
N GLN A 69 -8.44 -0.74 11.96
CA GLN A 69 -9.60 -1.53 11.54
C GLN A 69 -10.85 -1.27 12.40
N SER A 70 -10.68 -1.06 13.71
CA SER A 70 -11.80 -0.91 14.63
C SER A 70 -12.39 0.50 14.69
N PHE A 71 -11.59 1.54 14.44
CA PHE A 71 -12.01 2.92 14.69
C PHE A 71 -11.64 3.92 13.59
N TYR A 72 -10.44 3.83 13.03
CA TYR A 72 -9.97 4.85 12.08
C TYR A 72 -10.38 4.61 10.64
N MET A 73 -10.69 3.37 10.25
CA MET A 73 -11.04 3.03 8.86
C MET A 73 -12.23 3.87 8.34
N SER A 74 -13.28 4.04 9.14
CA SER A 74 -14.45 4.86 8.77
C SER A 74 -14.19 6.37 8.78
N LYS A 75 -13.01 6.79 9.22
CA LYS A 75 -12.58 8.20 9.33
C LYS A 75 -11.37 8.48 8.43
N ASP A 76 -10.90 7.50 7.67
CA ASP A 76 -9.74 7.66 6.82
C ASP A 76 -10.09 8.64 5.69
N LEU A 77 -9.32 9.70 5.53
CA LEU A 77 -9.50 10.70 4.48
C LEU A 77 -9.37 10.08 3.08
N MET A 78 -8.59 9.01 2.93
CA MET A 78 -8.41 8.26 1.70
C MET A 78 -9.46 7.16 1.49
N HIS A 79 -10.43 7.03 2.40
CA HIS A 79 -11.50 6.03 2.27
C HIS A 79 -12.30 6.29 0.97
N PRO A 80 -12.53 5.27 0.12
CA PRO A 80 -13.23 5.43 -1.16
C PRO A 80 -14.59 6.14 -1.05
N LYS A 81 -15.38 5.79 -0.02
CA LYS A 81 -16.68 6.43 0.27
C LYS A 81 -16.66 7.94 0.51
N ASN A 82 -15.50 8.56 0.75
CA ASN A 82 -15.44 10.01 0.91
C ASN A 82 -15.54 10.76 -0.43
N TYR A 83 -15.35 10.06 -1.55
CA TYR A 83 -15.28 10.65 -2.89
C TYR A 83 -16.31 10.06 -3.86
N GLY A 84 -17.23 9.23 -3.34
CA GLY A 84 -18.31 8.57 -4.07
C GLY A 84 -19.58 9.40 -4.21
#